data_AF-A0A9W7J937-F1
#
_entry.id   AF-A0A9W7J937-F1
#
_cell.length_a   1.000
_cell.length_b   1.000
_cell.length_c   1.000
_cell.angle_alpha   90.00
_cell.angle_beta   90.00
_cell.angle_gamma   90.00
#
_symmetry.space_group_name_H-M   'P 1'
#
loop_
_entity.id
_entity.type
_entity.pdbx_description
1 polymer ?
#
loop_
_entity_poly.entity_id
_entity_poly.type
_entity_poly.pdbx_seq_one_letter_code
_entity_poly.pdbx_strand_id
1 'polypeptide(L)'
;MSQQQPQRAPAPDMQSEATAIESNKDVEVLDTESVGGEVVAPYSQPDVSADTTTPSTLNDPGLITIGEALEVAALSAADKPIDQSDVAAIRAAEMRATGSSEIKPGGIASEAQSAAARNSQTERFEDQATLSDVLADASSMLPKDRVVTREDADKVVAAELRTNPDMTITLGGVGAAMAVAARRNENSTT
;
A
#
# COMPACT_ATOMS: atom_id res chain seq x y z
N MET A 1 67.82 -24.55 -20.72
CA MET A 1 66.34 -24.48 -20.72
C MET A 1 65.98 -23.31 -19.82
N SER A 2 66.21 -22.09 -20.27
CA SER A 2 65.21 -21.21 -20.91
C SER A 2 63.96 -21.01 -20.06
N GLN A 3 63.97 -19.84 -19.42
CA GLN A 3 62.89 -19.13 -18.76
C GLN A 3 61.66 -19.00 -19.67
N GLN A 4 60.47 -19.15 -19.11
CA GLN A 4 59.30 -18.38 -19.53
C GLN A 4 58.30 -18.29 -18.36
N GLN A 5 58.41 -17.22 -17.56
CA GLN A 5 57.27 -16.72 -16.80
C GLN A 5 56.29 -16.06 -17.80
N PRO A 6 54.98 -16.34 -17.73
CA PRO A 6 53.99 -15.55 -18.45
C PRO A 6 53.74 -14.22 -17.72
N GLN A 7 53.86 -13.11 -18.45
CA GLN A 7 53.51 -11.77 -17.98
C GLN A 7 51.99 -11.53 -18.05
N ARG A 8 51.42 -11.15 -16.89
CA ARG A 8 50.36 -10.17 -16.56
C ARG A 8 49.18 -9.93 -17.54
N ALA A 9 47.97 -10.04 -17.00
CA ALA A 9 46.83 -9.16 -17.32
C ALA A 9 46.36 -8.47 -16.02
N PRO A 10 46.17 -7.13 -16.00
CA PRO A 10 45.71 -6.38 -14.83
C PRO A 10 44.20 -6.50 -14.61
N ALA A 11 43.78 -6.38 -13.34
CA ALA A 11 42.37 -6.29 -12.94
C ALA A 11 41.68 -5.08 -13.59
N PRO A 12 40.40 -5.17 -13.98
CA PRO A 12 39.65 -4.00 -14.42
C PRO A 12 39.34 -3.10 -13.23
N ASP A 13 39.93 -1.91 -13.25
CA ASP A 13 39.50 -0.73 -12.49
C ASP A 13 38.05 -0.40 -12.89
N MET A 14 37.09 -0.57 -11.98
CA MET A 14 35.76 0.03 -12.13
C MET A 14 35.84 1.48 -11.67
N GLN A 15 36.40 2.31 -12.56
CA GLN A 15 36.32 3.74 -12.51
C GLN A 15 34.88 4.22 -12.78
N SER A 16 34.59 5.31 -12.11
CA SER A 16 33.37 6.10 -12.08
C SER A 16 32.91 6.56 -13.47
N GLU A 17 31.66 6.28 -13.83
CA GLU A 17 30.95 7.02 -14.87
C GLU A 17 29.74 7.73 -14.23
N ALA A 18 29.98 8.98 -13.83
CA ALA A 18 28.92 9.96 -13.61
C ALA A 18 28.48 10.49 -14.98
N THR A 19 27.29 10.11 -15.43
CA THR A 19 26.65 10.75 -16.58
C THR A 19 25.84 11.94 -16.10
N ALA A 20 26.43 13.13 -16.30
CA ALA A 20 25.74 14.40 -16.21
C ALA A 20 24.66 14.48 -17.31
N ILE A 21 23.45 14.87 -16.93
CA ILE A 21 22.42 15.30 -17.89
C ILE A 21 22.33 16.81 -17.74
N GLU A 22 22.90 17.49 -18.72
CA GLU A 22 22.95 18.94 -18.80
C GLU A 22 21.61 19.51 -19.28
N SER A 23 21.31 20.69 -18.74
CA SER A 23 20.13 21.51 -18.92
C SER A 23 20.00 22.07 -20.35
N ASN A 24 18.84 21.88 -20.99
CA ASN A 24 18.39 22.75 -22.08
C ASN A 24 17.24 23.63 -21.60
N LYS A 25 17.56 24.92 -21.45
CA LYS A 25 16.60 26.02 -21.36
C LYS A 25 16.14 26.40 -22.77
N ASP A 26 15.07 27.20 -22.78
CA ASP A 26 14.64 28.10 -23.86
C ASP A 26 13.61 27.54 -24.86
N VAL A 27 12.32 27.64 -24.50
CA VAL A 27 11.30 28.26 -25.37
C VAL A 27 10.35 29.08 -24.50
N GLU A 28 10.54 30.40 -24.55
CA GLU A 28 9.59 31.48 -24.23
C GLU A 28 9.15 32.02 -25.63
N VAL A 29 7.96 32.52 -25.97
CA VAL A 29 7.01 33.42 -25.30
C VAL A 29 5.66 33.46 -26.10
N LEU A 30 4.60 33.95 -25.44
CA LEU A 30 3.48 34.80 -25.94
C LEU A 30 2.24 34.09 -26.56
N ASP A 31 0.97 34.44 -26.31
CA ASP A 31 0.37 35.71 -25.85
C ASP A 31 -1.04 35.47 -25.22
N THR A 32 -1.53 36.55 -24.62
CA THR A 32 -2.70 36.82 -23.78
C THR A 32 -4.09 36.68 -24.42
N GLU A 33 -5.11 36.38 -23.60
CA GLU A 33 -6.34 37.18 -23.58
C GLU A 33 -7.08 37.04 -22.23
N SER A 34 -7.59 38.19 -21.78
CA SER A 34 -8.30 38.43 -20.53
C SER A 34 -9.72 38.89 -20.88
N VAL A 35 -10.73 38.28 -20.26
CA VAL A 35 -12.12 38.75 -20.12
C VAL A 35 -12.61 38.10 -18.81
N GLY A 36 -13.17 38.73 -17.79
CA GLY A 36 -13.84 40.02 -17.62
C GLY A 36 -14.97 39.78 -16.60
N GLY A 37 -14.71 40.13 -15.33
CA GLY A 37 -15.60 40.34 -14.16
C GLY A 37 -16.96 39.63 -14.01
N GLU A 38 -17.19 39.02 -12.83
CA GLU A 38 -18.31 39.37 -11.92
C GLU A 38 -18.08 38.73 -10.51
N VAL A 39 -18.53 39.43 -9.48
CA VAL A 39 -18.36 39.23 -8.03
C VAL A 39 -19.48 38.33 -7.44
N VAL A 40 -19.35 37.95 -6.15
CA VAL A 40 -20.37 37.43 -5.18
C VAL A 40 -20.25 35.91 -4.94
N ALA A 41 -20.00 35.33 -3.75
CA ALA A 41 -20.13 35.73 -2.34
C ALA A 41 -19.14 34.94 -1.45
N PRO A 42 -18.78 35.42 -0.24
CA PRO A 42 -18.12 34.58 0.76
C PRO A 42 -19.14 33.66 1.42
N TYR A 43 -18.96 32.34 1.31
CA TYR A 43 -19.66 31.39 2.17
C TYR A 43 -18.99 31.40 3.55
N SER A 44 -19.68 31.99 4.51
CA SER A 44 -19.37 31.89 5.93
C SER A 44 -19.39 30.42 6.36
N GLN A 45 -18.31 29.95 6.97
CA GLN A 45 -18.29 28.70 7.71
C GLN A 45 -19.28 28.81 8.89
N PRO A 46 -20.24 27.88 9.06
CA PRO A 46 -20.91 27.74 10.33
C PRO A 46 -19.96 27.02 11.31
N ASP A 47 -19.55 27.76 12.33
CA ASP A 47 -18.99 27.23 13.57
C ASP A 47 -20.07 26.36 14.24
N VAL A 48 -19.84 25.04 14.30
CA VAL A 48 -20.58 24.14 15.19
C VAL A 48 -19.58 23.35 16.02
N SER A 49 -19.18 23.96 17.12
CA SER A 49 -18.53 23.26 18.22
C SER A 49 -19.49 22.23 18.88
N ALA A 50 -19.00 20.99 18.94
CA ALA A 50 -19.26 19.91 19.90
C ALA A 50 -20.63 19.19 19.93
N ASP A 51 -20.61 17.91 19.55
CA ASP A 51 -20.99 16.86 20.49
C ASP A 51 -20.01 15.67 20.40
N THR A 52 -19.55 15.22 21.56
CA THR A 52 -18.43 14.30 21.74
C THR A 52 -18.97 12.91 22.06
N THR A 53 -18.87 11.97 21.13
CA THR A 53 -18.86 10.53 21.46
C THR A 53 -17.72 9.85 20.71
N THR A 54 -16.50 10.08 21.18
CA THR A 54 -15.31 9.32 20.79
C THR A 54 -15.33 7.91 21.38
N PRO A 55 -14.97 6.91 20.58
CA PRO A 55 -13.92 5.97 20.93
C PRO A 55 -12.67 6.26 20.08
N SER A 56 -11.53 6.40 20.77
CA SER A 56 -10.12 6.39 20.33
C SER A 56 -9.89 5.91 18.89
N THR A 57 -9.32 6.67 17.95
CA THR A 57 -8.00 7.33 17.96
C THR A 57 -7.95 8.37 16.84
N LEU A 58 -7.60 9.63 17.16
CA LEU A 58 -7.12 10.69 16.26
C LEU A 58 -7.48 10.54 14.78
N ASN A 59 -8.73 10.85 14.43
CA ASN A 59 -9.10 11.21 13.06
C ASN A 59 -8.47 12.59 12.77
N ASP A 60 -7.20 12.58 12.39
CA ASP A 60 -6.71 13.60 11.47
C ASP A 60 -7.38 13.28 10.12
N PRO A 61 -8.33 14.11 9.63
CA PRO A 61 -9.20 13.77 8.49
C PRO A 61 -8.47 13.55 7.15
N GLY A 62 -7.13 13.49 7.15
CA GLY A 62 -6.30 13.18 6.00
C GLY A 62 -5.40 11.93 6.12
N LEU A 63 -5.35 11.24 7.27
CA LEU A 63 -4.51 10.05 7.46
C LEU A 63 -5.29 8.76 7.19
N ILE A 64 -4.67 7.86 6.43
CA ILE A 64 -5.25 6.58 6.03
C ILE A 64 -5.06 5.53 7.13
N THR A 65 -6.11 4.77 7.45
CA THR A 65 -6.05 3.64 8.38
C THR A 65 -5.67 2.32 7.70
N ILE A 66 -5.40 1.29 8.49
CA ILE A 66 -5.11 -0.06 7.98
C ILE A 66 -6.35 -0.62 7.28
N GLY A 67 -7.55 -0.46 7.85
CA GLY A 67 -8.80 -0.88 7.23
C GLY A 67 -9.05 -0.20 5.89
N GLU A 68 -8.87 1.12 5.81
CA GLU A 68 -9.00 1.87 4.55
C GLU A 68 -7.96 1.41 3.50
N ALA A 69 -6.73 1.11 3.92
CA ALA A 69 -5.72 0.56 3.00
C ALA A 69 -6.10 -0.84 2.48
N LEU A 70 -6.75 -1.68 3.29
CA LEU A 70 -7.27 -2.97 2.85
C LEU A 70 -8.44 -2.82 1.86
N GLU A 71 -9.34 -1.86 2.06
CA GLU A 71 -10.40 -1.54 1.11
C GLU A 71 -9.84 -1.02 -0.22
N VAL A 72 -8.75 -0.25 -0.18
CA VAL A 72 -8.03 0.15 -1.41
C VAL A 72 -7.45 -1.06 -2.15
N ALA A 73 -6.94 -2.07 -1.43
CA ALA A 73 -6.51 -3.32 -2.05
C ALA A 73 -7.69 -4.09 -2.66
N ALA A 74 -8.85 -4.07 -2.00
CA ALA A 74 -10.10 -4.63 -2.50
C ALA A 74 -10.53 -4.01 -3.84
N LEU A 75 -10.19 -2.75 -4.09
CA LEU A 75 -10.46 -2.07 -5.36
C LEU A 75 -9.35 -2.27 -6.39
N SER A 76 -8.09 -2.31 -5.94
CA SER A 76 -6.92 -2.31 -6.82
C SER A 76 -6.58 -3.70 -7.38
N ALA A 77 -6.86 -4.75 -6.62
CA ALA A 77 -6.70 -6.14 -7.01
C ALA A 77 -8.04 -6.89 -6.96
N ALA A 78 -9.12 -6.18 -7.32
CA ALA A 78 -10.50 -6.59 -7.13
C ALA A 78 -10.80 -8.02 -7.55
N ASP A 79 -10.57 -8.33 -8.82
CA ASP A 79 -10.90 -9.64 -9.41
C ASP A 79 -9.84 -10.72 -9.11
N LYS A 80 -8.85 -10.45 -8.25
CA LYS A 80 -7.82 -11.43 -7.89
C LYS A 80 -8.41 -12.41 -6.87
N PRO A 81 -8.43 -13.72 -7.15
CA PRO A 81 -8.75 -14.72 -6.15
C PRO A 81 -7.72 -14.76 -5.06
N ILE A 82 -8.20 -14.92 -3.84
CA ILE A 82 -7.35 -14.96 -2.66
C ILE A 82 -6.51 -16.22 -2.66
N ASP A 83 -5.21 -16.04 -2.47
CA ASP A 83 -4.22 -17.08 -2.25
C ASP A 83 -3.66 -17.08 -0.81
N GLN A 84 -2.76 -18.01 -0.49
CA GLN A 84 -2.18 -18.09 0.87
C GLN A 84 -1.24 -16.92 1.22
N SER A 85 -0.62 -16.30 0.22
CA SER A 85 0.22 -15.11 0.41
C SER A 85 -0.62 -13.90 0.81
N ASP A 86 -1.77 -13.72 0.16
CA ASP A 86 -2.77 -12.71 0.54
C ASP A 86 -3.26 -12.93 1.97
N VAL A 87 -3.59 -14.18 2.35
CA VAL A 87 -4.01 -14.50 3.72
C VAL A 87 -2.92 -14.11 4.74
N ALA A 88 -1.66 -14.36 4.43
CA ALA A 88 -0.55 -13.97 5.32
C ALA A 88 -0.45 -12.44 5.46
N ALA A 89 -0.62 -11.70 4.37
CA ALA A 89 -0.62 -10.24 4.35
C ALA A 89 -1.80 -9.66 5.14
N ILE A 90 -3.03 -10.15 4.88
CA ILE A 90 -4.27 -9.73 5.57
C ILE A 90 -4.17 -10.01 7.06
N ARG A 91 -3.69 -11.19 7.45
CA ARG A 91 -3.45 -11.53 8.85
C ARG A 91 -2.46 -10.59 9.51
N ALA A 92 -1.36 -10.29 8.83
CA ALA A 92 -0.37 -9.33 9.34
C ALA A 92 -1.01 -7.96 9.55
N ALA A 93 -1.82 -7.47 8.59
CA ALA A 93 -2.53 -6.20 8.70
C ALA A 93 -3.52 -6.18 9.87
N GLU A 94 -4.34 -7.22 10.03
CA GLU A 94 -5.30 -7.32 11.16
C GLU A 94 -4.60 -7.33 12.52
N MET A 95 -3.48 -8.04 12.65
CA MET A 95 -2.67 -8.03 13.88
C MET A 95 -2.13 -6.63 14.19
N ARG A 96 -1.82 -5.82 13.16
CA ARG A 96 -1.32 -4.44 13.32
C ARG A 96 -2.41 -3.47 13.69
N ALA A 97 -3.58 -3.57 13.05
CA ALA A 97 -4.74 -2.80 13.42
C ALA A 97 -5.12 -3.07 14.89
N THR A 98 -5.37 -4.33 15.22
CA THR A 98 -5.91 -4.70 16.54
C THR A 98 -4.89 -4.75 17.67
N GLY A 99 -3.60 -4.79 17.35
CA GLY A 99 -2.51 -5.03 18.31
C GLY A 99 -2.56 -6.41 18.97
N SER A 100 -3.31 -7.36 18.39
CA SER A 100 -3.52 -8.71 18.92
C SER A 100 -2.92 -9.73 17.96
N SER A 101 -2.15 -10.70 18.46
CA SER A 101 -1.56 -11.77 17.63
C SER A 101 -2.50 -12.95 17.39
N GLU A 102 -3.67 -12.95 18.04
CA GLU A 102 -4.70 -13.98 17.91
C GLU A 102 -5.63 -13.66 16.74
N ILE A 103 -5.86 -14.65 15.86
CA ILE A 103 -6.90 -14.54 14.84
C ILE A 103 -8.25 -14.64 15.56
N LYS A 104 -9.06 -13.60 15.46
CA LYS A 104 -10.41 -13.63 16.02
C LYS A 104 -11.32 -14.47 15.13
N PRO A 105 -12.12 -15.39 15.68
CA PRO A 105 -13.19 -16.02 14.93
C PRO A 105 -14.11 -14.96 14.33
N GLY A 106 -14.34 -15.01 13.03
CA GLY A 106 -15.15 -14.03 12.30
C GLY A 106 -14.45 -12.69 12.00
N GLY A 107 -13.14 -12.57 12.23
CA GLY A 107 -12.33 -11.47 11.71
C GLY A 107 -11.97 -11.65 10.23
N ILE A 108 -11.44 -10.60 9.61
CA ILE A 108 -11.12 -10.56 8.17
C ILE A 108 -10.09 -11.63 7.83
N ALA A 109 -9.08 -11.85 8.68
CA ALA A 109 -8.08 -12.88 8.42
C ALA A 109 -8.65 -14.30 8.48
N SER A 110 -9.64 -14.53 9.35
CA SER A 110 -10.36 -15.81 9.42
C SER A 110 -11.18 -16.04 8.15
N GLU A 111 -11.81 -15.00 7.63
CA GLU A 111 -12.58 -15.06 6.38
C GLU A 111 -11.68 -15.31 5.18
N ALA A 112 -10.59 -14.56 5.05
CA ALA A 112 -9.57 -14.75 4.01
C ALA A 112 -9.02 -16.18 4.02
N GLN A 113 -8.71 -16.72 5.20
CA GLN A 113 -8.24 -18.11 5.33
C GLN A 113 -9.28 -19.11 4.85
N SER A 114 -10.56 -18.88 5.18
CA SER A 114 -11.67 -19.72 4.74
C SER A 114 -11.87 -19.65 3.22
N ALA A 115 -11.78 -18.44 2.65
CA ALA A 115 -11.83 -18.18 1.22
C ALA A 115 -10.70 -18.90 0.47
N ALA A 116 -9.44 -18.70 0.88
CA ALA A 116 -8.29 -19.35 0.26
C ALA A 116 -8.36 -20.89 0.33
N ALA A 117 -8.86 -21.45 1.43
CA ALA A 117 -9.06 -22.89 1.59
C ALA A 117 -10.19 -23.45 0.70
N ARG A 118 -11.19 -22.65 0.36
CA ARG A 118 -12.22 -23.00 -0.63
C ARG A 118 -11.69 -22.85 -2.06
N ASN A 119 -10.95 -21.78 -2.33
CA ASN A 119 -10.36 -21.53 -3.65
C ASN A 119 -9.40 -22.65 -4.06
N SER A 120 -8.64 -23.22 -3.13
CA SER A 120 -7.74 -24.36 -3.41
C SER A 120 -8.47 -25.65 -3.82
N GLN A 121 -9.78 -25.73 -3.56
CA GLN A 121 -10.65 -26.85 -3.96
C GLN A 121 -11.54 -26.51 -5.15
N THR A 122 -11.46 -25.28 -5.67
CA THR A 122 -12.33 -24.75 -6.72
C THR A 122 -11.53 -24.57 -8.00
N GLU A 123 -11.84 -25.34 -9.04
CA GLU A 123 -11.08 -25.31 -10.30
C GLU A 123 -11.39 -24.08 -11.16
N ARG A 124 -12.63 -23.61 -11.15
CA ARG A 124 -13.05 -22.45 -11.95
C ARG A 124 -12.75 -21.15 -11.21
N PHE A 125 -11.88 -20.35 -11.80
CA PHE A 125 -11.45 -19.06 -11.25
C PHE A 125 -12.61 -18.08 -11.00
N GLU A 126 -13.65 -18.12 -11.84
CA GLU A 126 -14.85 -17.27 -11.70
C GLU A 126 -15.72 -17.61 -10.47
N ASP A 127 -15.55 -18.80 -9.89
CA ASP A 127 -16.25 -19.22 -8.67
C ASP A 127 -15.39 -19.03 -7.40
N GLN A 128 -14.14 -18.56 -7.56
CA GLN A 128 -13.23 -18.35 -6.43
C GLN A 128 -13.54 -17.00 -5.76
N ALA A 129 -13.46 -16.98 -4.43
CA ALA A 129 -13.59 -15.76 -3.66
C ALA A 129 -12.39 -14.83 -3.89
N THR A 130 -12.67 -13.56 -4.10
CA THR A 130 -11.71 -12.54 -4.50
C THR A 130 -11.30 -11.62 -3.34
N LEU A 131 -10.27 -10.81 -3.56
CA LEU A 131 -9.87 -9.76 -2.61
C LEU A 131 -10.99 -8.73 -2.41
N SER A 132 -11.79 -8.42 -3.43
CA SER A 132 -12.98 -7.57 -3.27
C SER A 132 -13.97 -8.17 -2.29
N ASP A 133 -14.26 -9.47 -2.40
CA ASP A 133 -15.29 -10.13 -1.57
C ASP A 133 -14.95 -10.09 -0.08
N VAL A 134 -13.66 -10.20 0.26
CA VAL A 134 -13.21 -10.29 1.66
C VAL A 134 -12.82 -8.94 2.27
N LEU A 135 -12.33 -7.99 1.47
CA LEU A 135 -11.79 -6.73 1.97
C LEU A 135 -12.71 -5.51 1.79
N ALA A 136 -13.88 -5.66 1.16
CA ALA A 136 -14.79 -4.55 0.86
C ALA A 136 -15.20 -3.71 2.08
N ASP A 137 -15.34 -4.34 3.24
CA ASP A 137 -15.81 -3.71 4.49
C ASP A 137 -14.73 -3.71 5.58
N ALA A 138 -13.45 -3.77 5.19
CA ALA A 138 -12.35 -4.01 6.12
C ALA A 138 -12.25 -2.97 7.25
N SER A 139 -12.51 -1.69 6.99
CA SER A 139 -12.50 -0.64 8.02
C SER A 139 -13.55 -0.88 9.11
N SER A 140 -14.72 -1.39 8.74
CA SER A 140 -15.81 -1.68 9.68
C SER A 140 -15.58 -2.96 10.51
N MET A 141 -14.80 -3.90 9.96
CA MET A 141 -14.53 -5.20 10.59
C MET A 141 -13.34 -5.16 11.55
N LEU A 142 -12.54 -4.09 11.55
CA LEU A 142 -11.41 -3.92 12.46
C LEU A 142 -11.83 -3.15 13.73
N PRO A 143 -11.97 -3.82 14.91
CA PRO A 143 -12.53 -3.21 16.12
C PRO A 143 -11.64 -2.13 16.76
N LYS A 144 -10.40 -2.00 16.31
CA LYS A 144 -9.44 -0.99 16.75
C LYS A 144 -8.63 -0.54 15.54
N ASP A 145 -9.28 -0.13 14.47
CA ASP A 145 -8.55 0.30 13.28
C ASP A 145 -7.63 1.50 13.61
N ARG A 146 -6.40 1.45 13.11
CA ARG A 146 -5.34 2.43 13.42
C ARG A 146 -4.77 2.99 12.14
N VAL A 147 -4.26 4.22 12.22
CA VAL A 147 -3.49 4.84 11.14
C VAL A 147 -2.35 3.93 10.72
N VAL A 148 -2.20 3.69 9.41
CA VAL A 148 -1.12 2.86 8.90
C VAL A 148 0.22 3.57 9.05
N THR A 149 1.22 2.83 9.52
CA THR A 149 2.62 3.30 9.60
C THR A 149 3.49 2.57 8.59
N ARG A 150 4.68 3.12 8.32
CA ARG A 150 5.66 2.45 7.47
C ARG A 150 6.13 1.10 8.00
N GLU A 151 6.31 0.99 9.33
CA GLU A 151 6.65 -0.29 9.95
C GLU A 151 5.58 -1.35 9.72
N ASP A 152 4.29 -0.97 9.78
CA ASP A 152 3.19 -1.89 9.52
C ASP A 152 3.19 -2.36 8.05
N ALA A 153 3.39 -1.43 7.11
CA ALA A 153 3.48 -1.76 5.69
C ALA A 153 4.64 -2.73 5.39
N ASP A 154 5.84 -2.46 5.92
CA ASP A 154 7.01 -3.32 5.70
C ASP A 154 6.79 -4.74 6.23
N LYS A 155 6.11 -4.87 7.37
CA LYS A 155 5.83 -6.17 7.98
C LYS A 155 4.75 -6.95 7.26
N VAL A 156 3.76 -6.25 6.70
CA VAL A 156 2.74 -6.87 5.84
C VAL A 156 3.38 -7.38 4.55
N VAL A 157 4.19 -6.56 3.88
CA VAL A 157 4.94 -6.96 2.67
C VAL A 157 5.86 -8.14 2.97
N ALA A 158 6.56 -8.15 4.10
CA ALA A 158 7.39 -9.27 4.50
C ALA A 158 6.59 -10.56 4.75
N ALA A 159 5.38 -10.45 5.30
CA ALA A 159 4.51 -11.61 5.51
C ALA A 159 4.01 -12.21 4.18
N GLU A 160 3.64 -11.34 3.24
CA GLU A 160 3.25 -11.71 1.87
C GLU A 160 4.39 -12.47 1.17
N LEU A 161 5.58 -11.85 1.11
CA LEU A 161 6.76 -12.42 0.45
C LEU A 161 7.22 -13.75 1.05
N ARG A 162 7.14 -13.89 2.37
CA ARG A 162 7.56 -15.12 3.05
C ARG A 162 6.68 -16.33 2.70
N THR A 163 5.44 -16.06 2.32
CA THR A 163 4.44 -17.09 2.02
C THR A 163 4.25 -17.27 0.51
N ASN A 164 4.69 -16.30 -0.30
CA ASN A 164 4.67 -16.38 -1.74
C ASN A 164 5.80 -17.30 -2.25
N PRO A 165 5.49 -18.42 -2.95
CA PRO A 165 6.52 -19.32 -3.49
C PRO A 165 7.40 -18.65 -4.56
N ASP A 166 6.88 -17.66 -5.27
CA ASP A 166 7.58 -16.92 -6.32
C ASP A 166 8.38 -15.73 -5.75
N MET A 167 8.29 -15.47 -4.44
CA MET A 167 8.91 -14.33 -3.74
C MET A 167 8.61 -12.97 -4.40
N THR A 168 7.40 -12.83 -4.95
CA THR A 168 6.90 -11.59 -5.54
C THR A 168 5.84 -10.94 -4.66
N ILE A 169 5.71 -9.62 -4.76
CA ILE A 169 4.61 -8.87 -4.15
C ILE A 169 3.45 -8.81 -5.16
N THR A 170 2.22 -9.00 -4.68
CA THR A 170 1.02 -8.82 -5.48
C THR A 170 0.87 -7.34 -5.86
N LEU A 171 0.88 -7.07 -7.17
CA LEU A 171 0.61 -5.73 -7.68
C LEU A 171 -0.81 -5.31 -7.33
N GLY A 172 -0.97 -4.12 -6.73
CA GLY A 172 -2.27 -3.63 -6.26
C GLY A 172 -2.86 -4.40 -5.08
N GLY A 173 -2.17 -5.42 -4.57
CA GLY A 173 -2.61 -6.21 -3.43
C GLY A 173 -2.37 -5.51 -2.09
N VAL A 174 -2.52 -6.28 -1.01
CA VAL A 174 -2.50 -5.78 0.37
C VAL A 174 -1.18 -5.08 0.73
N GLY A 175 -0.02 -5.68 0.42
CA GLY A 175 1.28 -5.06 0.70
C GLY A 175 1.48 -3.75 -0.05
N ALA A 176 1.05 -3.69 -1.32
CA ALA A 176 1.16 -2.48 -2.14
C ALA A 176 0.28 -1.33 -1.61
N ALA A 177 -0.98 -1.62 -1.27
CA ALA A 177 -1.90 -0.62 -0.75
C ALA A 177 -1.43 -0.05 0.61
N MET A 178 -0.98 -0.92 1.52
CA MET A 178 -0.40 -0.52 2.80
C MET A 178 0.83 0.38 2.63
N ALA A 179 1.71 0.07 1.68
CA ALA A 179 2.90 0.89 1.40
C ALA A 179 2.57 2.25 0.78
N VAL A 180 1.52 2.34 -0.05
CA VAL A 180 1.03 3.61 -0.58
C VAL A 180 0.42 4.46 0.53
N ALA A 181 -0.42 3.86 1.36
CA ALA A 181 -1.09 4.53 2.46
C ALA A 181 -0.10 5.04 3.52
N ALA A 182 0.88 4.21 3.92
CA ALA A 182 1.94 4.62 4.84
C ALA A 182 2.74 5.82 4.32
N ARG A 183 3.14 5.80 3.04
CA ARG A 183 3.85 6.94 2.43
C ARG A 183 3.03 8.22 2.40
N ARG A 184 1.72 8.11 2.10
CA ARG A 184 0.82 9.27 2.15
C ARG A 184 0.76 9.84 3.57
N ASN A 185 0.67 8.97 4.58
CA ASN A 185 0.62 9.39 5.97
C ASN A 185 1.90 10.10 6.42
N GLU A 186 3.07 9.58 6.03
CA GLU A 186 4.37 10.22 6.31
C GLU A 186 4.41 11.66 5.76
N ASN A 187 3.95 11.85 4.52
CA ASN A 187 3.94 13.16 3.85
C ASN A 187 2.92 14.15 4.45
N SER A 188 1.87 13.66 5.10
CA SER A 188 0.87 14.51 5.78
C SER A 188 1.32 14.94 7.19
N THR A 189 2.33 14.28 7.76
CA THR A 189 2.85 14.55 9.11
C THR A 189 4.10 15.43 9.16
N THR A 190 4.60 15.87 8.00
CA THR A 190 5.79 16.73 7.84
C THR A 190 5.39 18.17 7.55
#